data_AF-A0A2M7VXX8-F1
#
_entry.id   AF-A0A2M7VXX8-F1
#
_cell.length_a   1.000
_cell.length_b   1.000
_cell.length_c   1.000
_cell.angle_alpha   90.00
_cell.angle_beta   90.00
_cell.angle_gamma   90.00
#
_symmetry.space_group_name_H-M   'P 1'
#
loop_
_entity.id
_entity.type
_entity.pdbx_description
1 polymer ?
#
loop_
_entity_poly.entity_id
_entity_poly.type
_entity_poly.pdbx_seq_one_letter_code
_entity_poly.pdbx_strand_id
1 'polypeptide(L)'
;MKKLFTFLIVVCVGTLSFAQTVFQSNLSSWAAGVPTDWMGSKTSISPANVVEQTVGVTYGTSMASLINATTTHKRFTTQPVAVTPGETYLIEMWVACQTTGQLRTAYYDLTNLAYSTYNSYIDVAAASAGNLVLVSQTVTMPAGCTSAEFILSVVNTDPATAGSPFFIGILVDSVAITTSAPPVSTPYTINQIQFTTTPPYDSPHNTELVETSGVVTGVQYNGYYLQDGNGPWNGIFVLDYTNIPNRGDSVTITGTVDEYFNYTEIKNIIIYNAVAGGVLPTPTPVTTLTANEEQYEGCLVKVLNANCSADTTSNAFREWTINDGSGALVADDKMFIYAPTVSTSYNVTGIMDFAFSVAKLLPRDINDIAIATGIIENKSNALLVYPNPAKNLLHFDVNINNTTVQIFDVTGKTLQTTNNNSTKFTVSLDNFDNGIYFYSITDNNNTIIGTNRFIVAK
;
A
#
# COMPACT_ATOMS: atom_id res chain seq x y z
N MET A 1 -21.19 -9.18 78.07
CA MET A 1 -21.50 -8.20 77.00
C MET A 1 -20.94 -8.74 75.69
N LYS A 2 -21.82 -9.16 74.78
CA LYS A 2 -21.46 -9.87 73.53
C LYS A 2 -20.90 -8.87 72.51
N LYS A 3 -19.73 -9.18 71.94
CA LYS A 3 -19.09 -8.39 70.88
C LYS A 3 -19.80 -8.66 69.56
N LEU A 4 -20.36 -7.62 68.94
CA LEU A 4 -20.98 -7.68 67.62
C LEU A 4 -19.88 -7.53 66.56
N PHE A 5 -19.61 -8.59 65.80
CA PHE A 5 -18.81 -8.50 64.57
C PHE A 5 -19.74 -8.11 63.43
N THR A 6 -19.53 -6.92 62.86
CA THR A 6 -20.25 -6.48 61.66
C THR A 6 -19.48 -7.00 60.44
N PHE A 7 -20.05 -7.98 59.73
CA PHE A 7 -19.54 -8.45 58.46
C PHE A 7 -19.95 -7.46 57.36
N LEU A 8 -18.96 -6.79 56.75
CA LEU A 8 -19.16 -5.99 55.54
C LEU A 8 -19.16 -6.95 54.35
N ILE A 9 -20.34 -7.27 53.80
CA ILE A 9 -20.46 -7.99 52.53
C ILE A 9 -20.22 -6.97 51.41
N VAL A 10 -19.04 -7.02 50.81
CA VAL A 10 -18.77 -6.36 49.53
C VAL A 10 -19.47 -7.18 48.45
N VAL A 11 -20.63 -6.70 48.00
CA VAL A 11 -21.28 -7.23 46.78
C VAL A 11 -20.50 -6.66 45.59
N CYS A 12 -19.59 -7.44 45.03
CA CYS A 12 -19.09 -7.19 43.68
C CYS A 12 -20.26 -7.46 42.71
N VAL A 13 -21.00 -6.41 42.36
CA VAL A 13 -21.92 -6.45 41.21
C VAL A 13 -21.03 -6.52 39.97
N GLY A 14 -20.75 -7.75 39.50
CA GLY A 14 -20.23 -7.93 38.16
C GLY A 14 -21.24 -7.33 37.20
N THR A 15 -20.86 -6.28 36.48
CA THR A 15 -21.67 -5.73 35.38
C THR A 15 -21.69 -6.76 34.28
N LEU A 16 -22.69 -7.64 34.29
CA LEU A 16 -23.06 -8.42 33.12
C LEU A 16 -23.63 -7.42 32.11
N SER A 17 -22.79 -6.93 31.22
CA SER A 17 -23.20 -6.15 30.06
C SER A 17 -23.93 -7.10 29.11
N PHE A 18 -25.26 -7.13 29.18
CA PHE A 18 -26.06 -7.75 28.13
C PHE A 18 -25.97 -6.87 26.89
N ALA A 19 -25.81 -7.45 25.71
CA ALA A 19 -25.89 -6.72 24.45
C ALA A 19 -27.26 -5.99 24.39
N GLN A 20 -27.23 -4.66 24.36
CA GLN A 20 -28.41 -3.82 24.29
C GLN A 20 -28.87 -3.74 22.84
N THR A 21 -30.11 -4.19 22.55
CA THR A 21 -30.76 -3.94 21.27
C THR A 21 -31.23 -2.48 21.19
N VAL A 22 -30.71 -1.74 20.21
CA VAL A 22 -31.12 -0.34 19.95
C VAL A 22 -32.10 -0.21 18.79
N PHE A 23 -32.14 -1.20 17.90
CA PHE A 23 -33.11 -1.27 16.81
C PHE A 23 -33.43 -2.73 16.51
N GLN A 24 -34.71 -3.01 16.23
CA GLN A 24 -35.15 -4.30 15.74
C GLN A 24 -36.35 -4.12 14.82
N SER A 25 -36.32 -4.78 13.67
CA SER A 25 -37.41 -4.76 12.70
C SER A 25 -37.49 -6.13 12.03
N ASN A 26 -38.65 -6.77 12.11
CA ASN A 26 -39.03 -7.93 11.29
C ASN A 26 -39.86 -7.51 10.06
N LEU A 27 -39.78 -6.23 9.66
CA LEU A 27 -40.38 -5.67 8.45
C LEU A 27 -41.87 -5.98 8.26
N SER A 28 -42.61 -6.15 9.36
CA SER A 28 -44.03 -6.50 9.35
C SER A 28 -44.98 -5.28 9.43
N SER A 29 -44.43 -4.08 9.64
CA SER A 29 -45.20 -2.84 9.78
C SER A 29 -45.00 -1.93 8.57
N TRP A 30 -46.05 -1.75 7.76
CA TRP A 30 -46.02 -0.94 6.55
C TRP A 30 -47.12 0.13 6.57
N ALA A 31 -46.80 1.33 6.10
CA ALA A 31 -47.75 2.41 5.91
C ALA A 31 -47.43 3.17 4.62
N ALA A 32 -48.45 3.51 3.83
CA ALA A 32 -48.31 4.19 2.54
C ALA A 32 -47.30 3.51 1.58
N GLY A 33 -47.22 2.17 1.63
CA GLY A 33 -46.37 1.37 0.74
C GLY A 33 -44.89 1.31 1.13
N VAL A 34 -44.52 1.73 2.34
CA VAL A 34 -43.15 1.62 2.86
C VAL A 34 -43.12 1.09 4.31
N PRO A 35 -42.02 0.46 4.76
CA PRO A 35 -41.88 -0.02 6.13
C PRO A 35 -41.72 1.17 7.10
N THR A 36 -42.48 1.18 8.18
CA THR A 36 -42.63 2.36 9.07
C THR A 36 -41.37 2.71 9.86
N ASP A 37 -40.59 1.68 10.22
CA ASP A 37 -39.40 1.84 11.08
C ASP A 37 -38.14 2.14 10.24
N TRP A 38 -38.33 2.24 8.93
CA TRP A 38 -37.34 2.49 7.90
C TRP A 38 -37.70 3.72 7.08
N MET A 39 -36.96 3.97 6.01
CA MET A 39 -37.10 5.15 5.16
C MET A 39 -36.77 6.45 5.91
N GLY A 40 -35.66 6.43 6.68
CA GLY A 40 -35.11 7.63 7.30
C GLY A 40 -34.71 8.70 6.28
N SER A 41 -34.33 9.88 6.77
CA SER A 41 -34.01 11.05 5.93
C SER A 41 -32.86 10.84 4.96
N LYS A 42 -32.00 9.83 5.19
CA LYS A 42 -30.84 9.50 4.35
C LYS A 42 -31.06 8.32 3.42
N THR A 43 -32.26 7.78 3.39
CA THR A 43 -32.70 6.82 2.39
C THR A 43 -32.60 7.45 0.99
N SER A 44 -32.00 6.71 0.06
CA SER A 44 -31.87 7.11 -1.35
C SER A 44 -32.44 6.08 -2.32
N ILE A 45 -32.81 4.88 -1.86
CA ILE A 45 -33.63 3.97 -2.64
C ILE A 45 -35.04 4.56 -2.79
N SER A 46 -35.61 4.48 -3.99
CA SER A 46 -36.97 4.96 -4.24
C SER A 46 -37.97 4.10 -3.44
N PRO A 47 -39.02 4.68 -2.83
CA PRO A 47 -40.10 3.93 -2.21
C PRO A 47 -40.69 2.84 -3.11
N ALA A 48 -40.82 3.11 -4.41
CA ALA A 48 -41.33 2.13 -5.38
C ALA A 48 -40.42 0.90 -5.58
N ASN A 49 -39.17 0.99 -5.12
CA ASN A 49 -38.17 -0.07 -5.19
C ASN A 49 -37.96 -0.78 -3.84
N VAL A 50 -38.81 -0.48 -2.85
CA VAL A 50 -38.88 -1.17 -1.56
C VAL A 50 -40.23 -1.88 -1.54
N VAL A 51 -40.24 -3.15 -1.94
CA VAL A 51 -41.48 -3.89 -2.20
C VAL A 51 -41.75 -4.84 -1.04
N GLU A 52 -42.94 -4.74 -0.45
CA GLU A 52 -43.40 -5.67 0.57
C GLU A 52 -43.63 -7.06 -0.02
N GLN A 53 -43.09 -8.09 0.64
CA GLN A 53 -43.32 -9.50 0.29
C GLN A 53 -43.90 -10.23 1.51
N THR A 54 -44.96 -11.01 1.28
CA THR A 54 -45.68 -11.77 2.33
C THR A 54 -45.57 -13.28 2.17
N VAL A 55 -44.91 -13.73 1.10
CA VAL A 55 -44.68 -15.15 0.79
C VAL A 55 -43.20 -15.45 0.99
N GLY A 56 -42.87 -16.58 1.63
CA GLY A 56 -41.49 -16.96 1.92
C GLY A 56 -40.86 -16.21 3.11
N VAL A 57 -41.66 -15.43 3.85
CA VAL A 57 -41.27 -14.74 5.08
C VAL A 57 -41.02 -15.75 6.19
N THR A 58 -39.90 -15.61 6.89
CA THR A 58 -39.54 -16.40 8.07
C THR A 58 -39.80 -15.63 9.36
N TYR A 59 -39.51 -14.33 9.37
CA TYR A 59 -39.65 -13.49 10.57
C TYR A 59 -40.82 -12.52 10.43
N GLY A 60 -41.82 -12.66 11.31
CA GLY A 60 -43.00 -11.79 11.29
C GLY A 60 -43.99 -12.18 10.18
N THR A 61 -44.58 -11.18 9.53
CA THR A 61 -45.63 -11.35 8.51
C THR A 61 -45.26 -10.86 7.13
N SER A 62 -44.25 -9.99 7.03
CA SER A 62 -43.78 -9.39 5.78
C SER A 62 -42.27 -9.20 5.81
N MET A 63 -41.65 -9.14 4.63
CA MET A 63 -40.24 -8.80 4.42
C MET A 63 -40.13 -7.71 3.34
N ALA A 64 -38.98 -7.06 3.22
CA ALA A 64 -38.72 -6.08 2.17
C ALA A 64 -37.86 -6.67 1.05
N SER A 65 -38.29 -6.51 -0.20
CA SER A 65 -37.47 -6.69 -1.39
C SER A 65 -36.89 -5.34 -1.80
N LEU A 66 -35.55 -5.22 -1.78
CA LEU A 66 -34.82 -4.01 -2.11
C LEU A 66 -34.27 -4.10 -3.54
N ILE A 67 -34.76 -3.24 -4.45
CA ILE A 67 -34.48 -3.33 -5.88
C ILE A 67 -33.63 -2.14 -6.35
N ASN A 68 -32.36 -2.41 -6.66
CA ASN A 68 -31.43 -1.50 -7.29
C ASN A 68 -30.66 -2.17 -8.45
N ALA A 69 -31.20 -2.04 -9.67
CA ALA A 69 -30.56 -2.51 -10.90
C ALA A 69 -29.50 -1.54 -11.46
N THR A 70 -29.11 -0.51 -10.71
CA THR A 70 -28.06 0.45 -11.13
C THR A 70 -26.70 0.06 -10.55
N THR A 71 -25.63 0.53 -11.19
CA THR A 71 -24.24 0.32 -10.71
C THR A 71 -23.86 1.25 -9.56
N THR A 72 -24.69 2.26 -9.26
CA THR A 72 -24.51 3.14 -8.12
C THR A 72 -25.32 2.61 -6.94
N HIS A 73 -24.70 2.57 -5.76
CA HIS A 73 -25.38 2.06 -4.58
C HIS A 73 -26.59 2.95 -4.17
N LYS A 74 -27.58 2.32 -3.55
CA LYS A 74 -28.76 2.98 -2.94
C LYS A 74 -28.85 2.63 -1.47
N ARG A 75 -29.21 3.61 -0.65
CA ARG A 75 -29.31 3.49 0.80
C ARG A 75 -30.75 3.22 1.19
N PHE A 76 -30.97 2.18 1.98
CA PHE A 76 -32.18 1.92 2.74
C PHE A 76 -31.82 2.13 4.22
N THR A 77 -32.43 3.12 4.87
CA THR A 77 -32.01 3.55 6.20
C THR A 77 -33.11 3.38 7.23
N THR A 78 -32.71 3.06 8.45
CA THR A 78 -33.63 3.10 9.60
C THR A 78 -34.15 4.53 9.78
N GLN A 79 -35.27 4.68 10.48
CA GLN A 79 -35.55 5.95 11.13
C GLN A 79 -34.44 6.29 12.14
N PRO A 80 -34.31 7.55 12.61
CA PRO A 80 -33.31 7.92 13.61
C PRO A 80 -33.32 7.00 14.83
N VAL A 81 -32.17 6.41 15.13
CA VAL A 81 -31.93 5.54 16.29
C VAL A 81 -31.04 6.28 17.28
N ALA A 82 -31.35 6.20 18.58
CA ALA A 82 -30.46 6.71 19.63
C ALA A 82 -29.27 5.77 19.80
N VAL A 83 -28.07 6.33 19.84
CA VAL A 83 -26.80 5.59 19.97
C VAL A 83 -25.93 6.22 21.04
N THR A 84 -24.97 5.45 21.55
CA THR A 84 -24.01 5.91 22.56
C THR A 84 -22.68 6.24 21.89
N PRO A 85 -22.07 7.41 22.20
CA PRO A 85 -20.75 7.77 21.68
C PRO A 85 -19.69 6.70 21.96
N GLY A 86 -18.89 6.34 20.95
CA GLY A 86 -17.79 5.38 21.07
C GLY A 86 -18.21 3.90 21.12
N GLU A 87 -19.50 3.59 21.22
CA GLU A 87 -19.98 2.20 21.24
C GLU A 87 -19.91 1.57 19.84
N THR A 88 -19.66 0.26 19.83
CA THR A 88 -19.76 -0.55 18.61
C THR A 88 -21.11 -1.25 18.57
N TYR A 89 -21.73 -1.24 17.39
CA TYR A 89 -23.00 -1.89 17.13
C TYR A 89 -22.82 -3.00 16.10
N LEU A 90 -23.33 -4.19 16.41
CA LEU A 90 -23.49 -5.30 15.48
C LEU A 90 -24.83 -5.16 14.76
N ILE A 91 -24.79 -5.17 13.43
CA ILE A 91 -25.96 -5.13 12.56
C ILE A 91 -26.15 -6.55 12.01
N GLU A 92 -27.14 -7.25 12.54
CA GLU A 92 -27.53 -8.60 12.13
C GLU A 92 -28.69 -8.52 11.15
N MET A 93 -28.56 -9.17 9.99
CA MET A 93 -29.53 -9.09 8.90
C MET A 93 -29.82 -10.48 8.35
N TRP A 94 -31.08 -10.88 8.38
CA TRP A 94 -31.57 -12.05 7.65
C TRP A 94 -31.92 -11.65 6.22
N VAL A 95 -31.11 -12.12 5.28
CA VAL A 95 -31.18 -11.71 3.87
C VAL A 95 -31.15 -12.89 2.92
N ALA A 96 -31.69 -12.69 1.72
CA ALA A 96 -31.58 -13.66 0.62
C ALA A 96 -31.50 -12.93 -0.72
N CYS A 97 -30.78 -13.52 -1.67
CA CYS A 97 -30.72 -13.04 -3.04
C CYS A 97 -30.50 -14.23 -3.99
N GLN A 98 -31.11 -14.21 -5.17
CA GLN A 98 -31.09 -15.36 -6.07
C GLN A 98 -29.85 -15.35 -6.98
N THR A 99 -29.66 -14.27 -7.73
CA THR A 99 -28.65 -14.27 -8.82
C THR A 99 -27.54 -13.25 -8.61
N THR A 100 -27.86 -12.03 -8.21
CA THR A 100 -26.96 -10.90 -8.06
C THR A 100 -27.48 -9.96 -6.99
N GLY A 101 -26.63 -9.59 -6.04
CA GLY A 101 -26.99 -8.61 -5.03
C GLY A 101 -25.88 -8.43 -4.04
N GLN A 102 -25.40 -7.19 -3.92
CA GLN A 102 -24.36 -6.84 -2.97
C GLN A 102 -24.92 -5.86 -1.94
N LEU A 103 -24.62 -6.13 -0.67
CA LEU A 103 -25.05 -5.32 0.46
C LEU A 103 -23.85 -4.97 1.33
N ARG A 104 -23.83 -3.75 1.86
CA ARG A 104 -22.90 -3.32 2.91
C ARG A 104 -23.59 -2.41 3.90
N THR A 105 -23.01 -2.27 5.08
CA THR A 105 -23.55 -1.44 6.14
C THR A 105 -22.70 -0.18 6.38
N ALA A 106 -23.36 0.84 6.93
CA ALA A 106 -22.77 2.08 7.42
C ALA A 106 -23.77 2.78 8.36
N TYR A 107 -23.46 3.99 8.78
CA TYR A 107 -24.45 4.88 9.40
C TYR A 107 -24.28 6.32 8.90
N TYR A 108 -25.33 7.11 9.09
CA TYR A 108 -25.25 8.56 9.06
C TYR A 108 -25.37 9.09 10.48
N ASP A 109 -24.34 9.79 10.94
CA ASP A 109 -24.32 10.50 12.21
C ASP A 109 -25.20 11.74 12.09
N LEU A 110 -26.37 11.72 12.74
CA LEU A 110 -27.30 12.85 12.75
C LEU A 110 -26.83 13.98 13.66
N THR A 111 -25.93 13.70 14.60
CA THR A 111 -25.39 14.68 15.55
C THR A 111 -24.35 15.55 14.86
N ASN A 112 -23.43 14.92 14.14
CA ASN A 112 -22.30 15.58 13.47
C ASN A 112 -22.50 15.75 11.95
N LEU A 113 -23.63 15.29 11.41
CA LEU A 113 -24.03 15.40 10.01
C LEU A 113 -23.07 14.74 9.00
N ALA A 114 -22.45 13.63 9.39
CA ALA A 114 -21.43 12.93 8.61
C ALA A 114 -21.82 11.48 8.30
N TYR A 115 -21.36 10.95 7.16
CA TYR A 115 -21.42 9.51 6.89
C TYR A 115 -20.23 8.81 7.55
N SER A 116 -20.47 7.62 8.09
CA SER A 116 -19.39 6.73 8.48
C SER A 116 -18.65 6.19 7.26
N THR A 117 -17.47 5.62 7.49
CA THR A 117 -16.87 4.69 6.53
C THR A 117 -17.86 3.53 6.29
N TYR A 118 -17.98 3.13 5.02
CA TYR A 118 -18.78 1.98 4.64
C TYR A 118 -17.98 0.70 4.85
N ASN A 119 -18.62 -0.32 5.41
CA ASN A 119 -18.07 -1.67 5.39
C ASN A 119 -17.94 -2.19 3.96
N SER A 120 -17.17 -3.27 3.78
CA SER A 120 -17.06 -3.95 2.48
C SER A 120 -18.40 -4.55 2.06
N TYR A 121 -18.57 -4.72 0.74
CA TYR A 121 -19.71 -5.44 0.22
C TYR A 121 -19.66 -6.91 0.59
N ILE A 122 -20.79 -7.42 1.07
CA ILE A 122 -21.13 -8.83 1.12
C ILE A 122 -21.82 -9.14 -0.20
N ASP A 123 -21.33 -10.16 -0.91
CA ASP A 123 -22.05 -10.77 -2.02
C ASP A 123 -23.17 -11.65 -1.45
N VAL A 124 -24.38 -11.10 -1.37
CA VAL A 124 -25.54 -11.77 -0.78
C VAL A 124 -25.98 -12.94 -1.66
N ALA A 125 -25.85 -12.84 -2.98
CA ALA A 125 -26.19 -13.94 -3.87
C ALA A 125 -25.28 -15.16 -3.60
N ALA A 126 -23.97 -14.93 -3.49
CA ALA A 126 -23.02 -15.97 -3.13
C ALA A 126 -23.25 -16.52 -1.72
N ALA A 127 -23.47 -15.65 -0.73
CA ALA A 127 -23.64 -16.06 0.66
C ALA A 127 -24.95 -16.82 0.92
N SER A 128 -26.03 -16.43 0.24
CA SER A 128 -27.38 -16.94 0.49
C SER A 128 -27.76 -18.14 -0.38
N ALA A 129 -27.18 -18.25 -1.58
CA ALA A 129 -27.57 -19.24 -2.59
C ALA A 129 -29.10 -19.32 -2.78
N GLY A 130 -29.79 -18.17 -2.72
CA GLY A 130 -31.25 -18.07 -2.84
C GLY A 130 -32.05 -18.41 -1.58
N ASN A 131 -31.41 -18.78 -0.46
CA ASN A 131 -32.06 -19.12 0.81
C ASN A 131 -31.81 -18.04 1.87
N LEU A 132 -32.71 -17.87 2.83
CA LEU A 132 -32.51 -16.90 3.90
C LEU A 132 -31.30 -17.27 4.76
N VAL A 133 -30.35 -16.35 4.88
CA VAL A 133 -29.12 -16.50 5.68
C VAL A 133 -28.93 -15.29 6.58
N LEU A 134 -28.33 -15.52 7.75
CA LEU A 134 -27.89 -14.46 8.63
C LEU A 134 -26.53 -13.95 8.16
N VAL A 135 -26.45 -12.66 7.86
CA VAL A 135 -25.18 -11.95 7.66
C VAL A 135 -25.07 -10.83 8.68
N SER A 136 -23.85 -10.45 9.04
CA SER A 136 -23.64 -9.38 10.01
C SER A 136 -22.40 -8.55 9.71
N GLN A 137 -22.43 -7.30 10.15
CA GLN A 137 -21.30 -6.37 10.11
C GLN A 137 -21.36 -5.46 11.34
N THR A 138 -20.21 -4.92 11.76
CA THR A 138 -20.15 -3.99 12.89
C THR A 138 -19.91 -2.56 12.41
N VAL A 139 -20.36 -1.60 13.20
CA VAL A 139 -20.03 -0.18 13.03
C VAL A 139 -19.72 0.45 14.38
N THR A 140 -18.70 1.30 14.44
CA THR A 140 -18.32 2.01 15.67
C THR A 140 -18.75 3.48 15.57
N MET A 141 -19.48 3.97 16.57
CA MET A 141 -19.89 5.37 16.64
C MET A 141 -18.70 6.26 16.99
N PRO A 142 -18.57 7.46 16.38
CA PRO A 142 -17.51 8.38 16.75
C PRO A 142 -17.84 9.00 18.12
N ALA A 143 -16.85 9.66 18.71
CA ALA A 143 -17.09 10.48 19.89
C ALA A 143 -18.15 11.55 19.59
N GLY A 144 -19.06 11.77 20.54
CA GLY A 144 -20.16 12.74 20.42
C GLY A 144 -21.40 12.31 19.64
N CYS A 145 -21.39 11.19 18.89
CA CYS A 145 -22.59 10.73 18.18
C CYS A 145 -23.63 10.17 19.15
N THR A 146 -24.82 10.79 19.19
CA THR A 146 -25.93 10.38 20.07
C THR A 146 -27.16 9.89 19.31
N SER A 147 -27.20 10.11 17.99
CA SER A 147 -28.25 9.63 17.11
C SER A 147 -27.71 9.34 15.71
N ALA A 148 -28.14 8.23 15.13
CA ALA A 148 -27.73 7.79 13.81
C ALA A 148 -28.88 7.16 13.02
N GLU A 149 -28.82 7.24 11.69
CA GLU A 149 -29.58 6.33 10.82
C GLU A 149 -28.63 5.22 10.36
N PHE A 150 -28.96 3.97 10.67
CA PHE A 150 -28.20 2.83 10.17
C PHE A 150 -28.56 2.58 8.70
N ILE A 151 -27.55 2.23 7.90
CA ILE A 151 -27.65 2.17 6.45
C ILE A 151 -27.43 0.74 5.99
N LEU A 152 -28.40 0.22 5.24
CA LEU A 152 -28.22 -0.93 4.34
C LEU A 152 -28.02 -0.35 2.94
N SER A 153 -26.80 -0.46 2.42
CA SER A 153 -26.42 0.05 1.11
C SER A 153 -26.37 -1.09 0.10
N VAL A 154 -27.28 -1.07 -0.87
CA VAL A 154 -27.44 -2.14 -1.87
C VAL A 154 -27.01 -1.71 -3.27
N VAL A 155 -26.40 -2.62 -4.02
CA VAL A 155 -25.99 -2.42 -5.41
C VAL A 155 -26.12 -3.73 -6.20
N ASN A 156 -26.24 -3.61 -7.53
CA ASN A 156 -26.27 -4.76 -8.44
C ASN A 156 -27.28 -5.83 -8.02
N THR A 157 -28.47 -5.42 -7.58
CA THR A 157 -29.50 -6.38 -7.14
C THR A 157 -30.20 -7.00 -8.34
N ASP A 158 -30.79 -8.18 -8.13
CA ASP A 158 -31.51 -8.95 -9.16
C ASP A 158 -32.38 -8.06 -10.07
N PRO A 159 -32.24 -8.19 -11.40
CA PRO A 159 -32.94 -7.35 -12.36
C PRO A 159 -34.45 -7.65 -12.39
N ALA A 160 -35.23 -6.68 -12.88
CA ALA A 160 -36.69 -6.56 -12.81
C ALA A 160 -37.55 -7.70 -13.44
N THR A 161 -36.95 -8.82 -13.85
CA THR A 161 -37.64 -9.97 -14.46
C THR A 161 -37.17 -11.27 -13.84
N ALA A 162 -37.62 -11.56 -12.62
CA ALA A 162 -37.60 -12.91 -12.10
C ALA A 162 -39.01 -13.50 -12.27
N GLY A 163 -39.15 -14.61 -13.00
CA GLY A 163 -40.43 -15.32 -13.11
C GLY A 163 -40.82 -15.94 -11.77
N SER A 164 -42.12 -16.03 -11.46
CA SER A 164 -42.59 -16.77 -10.28
C SER A 164 -41.91 -18.15 -10.20
N PRO A 165 -41.42 -18.59 -9.03
CA PRO A 165 -41.69 -18.08 -7.68
C PRO A 165 -40.64 -17.09 -7.13
N PHE A 166 -39.81 -16.51 -7.99
CA PHE A 166 -38.63 -15.77 -7.57
C PHE A 166 -38.92 -14.31 -7.21
N PHE A 167 -38.39 -13.86 -6.08
CA PHE A 167 -38.42 -12.46 -5.69
C PHE A 167 -37.23 -11.72 -6.30
N ILE A 168 -37.48 -10.53 -6.86
CA ILE A 168 -36.44 -9.63 -7.36
C ILE A 168 -35.78 -8.88 -6.19
N GLY A 169 -34.59 -8.32 -6.40
CA GLY A 169 -33.86 -7.56 -5.40
C GLY A 169 -33.17 -8.41 -4.32
N ILE A 170 -32.67 -7.73 -3.29
CA ILE A 170 -32.20 -8.36 -2.04
C ILE A 170 -33.39 -8.40 -1.09
N LEU A 171 -33.76 -9.60 -0.64
CA LEU A 171 -34.75 -9.78 0.40
C LEU A 171 -34.11 -9.50 1.76
N VAL A 172 -34.79 -8.71 2.57
CA VAL A 172 -34.44 -8.42 3.96
C VAL A 172 -35.66 -8.78 4.79
N ASP A 173 -35.52 -9.78 5.66
CA ASP A 173 -36.61 -10.33 6.46
C ASP A 173 -36.59 -9.78 7.89
N SER A 174 -35.41 -9.78 8.51
CA SER A 174 -35.22 -9.28 9.87
C SER A 174 -33.89 -8.55 10.01
N VAL A 175 -33.90 -7.46 10.75
CA VAL A 175 -32.71 -6.71 11.13
C VAL A 175 -32.74 -6.45 12.63
N ALA A 176 -31.62 -6.74 13.29
CA ALA A 176 -31.38 -6.39 14.68
C ALA A 176 -30.06 -5.62 14.80
N ILE A 177 -30.06 -4.57 15.61
CA ILE A 177 -28.87 -3.77 15.88
C ILE A 177 -28.66 -3.77 17.38
N THR A 178 -27.54 -4.35 17.80
CA THR A 178 -27.21 -4.56 19.21
C THR A 178 -25.83 -4.02 19.53
N THR A 179 -25.59 -3.60 20.76
CA THR A 179 -24.23 -3.26 21.19
C THR A 179 -23.36 -4.51 21.15
N SER A 180 -22.15 -4.38 20.60
CA SER A 180 -21.16 -5.45 20.50
C SER A 180 -19.80 -4.94 20.96
N ALA A 181 -18.92 -5.87 21.33
CA ALA A 181 -17.52 -5.52 21.44
C ALA A 181 -16.99 -4.98 20.08
N PRO A 182 -16.08 -4.00 20.09
CA PRO A 182 -15.37 -3.58 18.89
C PRO A 182 -14.65 -4.77 18.24
N PRO A 183 -14.46 -4.76 16.91
CA PRO A 183 -13.68 -5.80 16.26
C PRO A 183 -12.27 -5.79 16.86
N VAL A 184 -11.80 -6.98 17.28
CA VAL A 184 -10.47 -7.15 17.88
C VAL A 184 -9.48 -7.35 16.74
N SER A 185 -8.46 -6.52 16.68
CA SER A 185 -7.32 -6.71 15.80
C SER A 185 -6.16 -7.36 16.53
N THR A 186 -5.42 -8.22 15.83
CA THR A 186 -4.17 -8.78 16.36
C THR A 186 -2.98 -7.93 15.86
N PRO A 187 -2.08 -7.46 16.75
CA PRO A 187 -0.91 -6.72 16.32
C PRO A 187 0.15 -7.65 15.72
N TYR A 188 0.57 -7.34 14.49
CA TYR A 188 1.63 -8.06 13.78
C TYR A 188 2.62 -7.10 13.12
N THR A 189 3.89 -7.52 13.04
CA THR A 189 4.84 -6.89 12.12
C THR A 189 4.47 -7.22 10.69
N ILE A 190 4.90 -6.40 9.72
CA ILE A 190 4.70 -6.69 8.30
C ILE A 190 5.38 -8.01 7.95
N ASN A 191 6.56 -8.29 8.53
CA ASN A 191 7.21 -9.59 8.40
C ASN A 191 6.34 -10.77 8.84
N GLN A 192 5.59 -10.65 9.94
CA GLN A 192 4.69 -11.73 10.37
C GLN A 192 3.51 -11.90 9.41
N ILE A 193 3.00 -10.81 8.85
CA ILE A 193 1.93 -10.83 7.84
C ILE A 193 2.42 -11.49 6.54
N GLN A 194 3.64 -11.17 6.11
CA GLN A 194 4.15 -11.53 4.79
C GLN A 194 4.88 -12.89 4.77
N PHE A 195 5.61 -13.24 5.83
CA PHE A 195 6.53 -14.38 5.80
C PHE A 195 5.81 -15.73 5.63
N THR A 196 6.10 -16.40 4.52
CA THR A 196 5.67 -17.76 4.26
C THR A 196 6.67 -18.47 3.35
N THR A 197 6.83 -19.77 3.55
CA THR A 197 7.78 -20.59 2.77
C THR A 197 7.09 -21.65 1.91
N THR A 198 5.76 -21.66 1.90
CA THR A 198 4.97 -22.72 1.26
C THR A 198 4.15 -22.12 0.12
N PRO A 199 4.35 -22.55 -1.15
CA PRO A 199 3.49 -22.17 -2.26
C PRO A 199 2.01 -22.44 -1.91
N PRO A 200 1.07 -21.53 -2.26
CA PRO A 200 1.22 -20.38 -3.15
C PRO A 200 1.91 -19.13 -2.58
N TYR A 201 2.45 -19.20 -1.35
CA TYR A 201 3.03 -18.08 -0.62
C TYR A 201 2.02 -17.02 -0.16
N ASP A 202 0.77 -17.46 0.05
CA ASP A 202 -0.23 -16.64 0.73
C ASP A 202 0.18 -16.32 2.17
N SER A 203 -0.20 -15.13 2.62
CA SER A 203 -0.08 -14.70 4.00
C SER A 203 -0.71 -15.72 4.97
N PRO A 204 -0.01 -16.09 6.07
CA PRO A 204 -0.61 -16.90 7.14
C PRO A 204 -1.75 -16.18 7.88
N HIS A 205 -1.95 -14.88 7.63
CA HIS A 205 -2.96 -14.03 8.23
C HIS A 205 -4.04 -13.59 7.23
N ASN A 206 -4.13 -14.23 6.06
CA ASN A 206 -5.18 -13.92 5.08
C ASN A 206 -6.57 -13.94 5.73
N THR A 207 -7.38 -12.91 5.43
CA THR A 207 -8.72 -12.61 6.00
C THR A 207 -8.73 -12.10 7.44
N GLU A 208 -7.61 -12.11 8.16
CA GLU A 208 -7.53 -11.62 9.53
C GLU A 208 -7.57 -10.09 9.59
N LEU A 209 -8.22 -9.55 10.62
CA LEU A 209 -8.12 -8.13 10.97
C LEU A 209 -6.87 -7.91 11.83
N VAL A 210 -5.92 -7.15 11.31
CA VAL A 210 -4.60 -6.95 11.93
C VAL A 210 -4.35 -5.48 12.23
N GLU A 211 -3.57 -5.23 13.26
CA GLU A 211 -2.93 -3.93 13.48
C GLU A 211 -1.45 -4.04 13.07
N THR A 212 -0.99 -3.14 12.21
CA THR A 212 0.41 -3.09 11.80
C THR A 212 0.89 -1.65 11.64
N SER A 213 2.21 -1.47 11.63
CA SER A 213 2.84 -0.16 11.54
C SER A 213 4.06 -0.22 10.62
N GLY A 214 4.30 0.83 9.85
CA GLY A 214 5.47 0.95 8.98
C GLY A 214 5.72 2.39 8.54
N VAL A 215 6.82 2.59 7.81
CA VAL A 215 7.11 3.87 7.15
C VAL A 215 6.68 3.79 5.70
N VAL A 216 6.05 4.85 5.21
CA VAL A 216 5.54 4.92 3.83
C VAL A 216 6.71 5.03 2.86
N THR A 217 6.93 4.00 2.05
CA THR A 217 8.03 3.94 1.07
C THR A 217 7.63 4.48 -0.30
N GLY A 218 6.33 4.45 -0.62
CA GLY A 218 5.74 4.91 -1.88
C GLY A 218 4.22 5.10 -1.77
N VAL A 219 3.65 5.94 -2.64
CA VAL A 219 2.23 6.28 -2.65
C VAL A 219 1.70 6.16 -4.08
N GLN A 220 0.51 5.59 -4.23
CA GLN A 220 -0.23 5.41 -5.48
C GLN A 220 -1.63 6.03 -5.37
N TYR A 221 -2.38 6.08 -6.47
CA TYR A 221 -3.73 6.67 -6.48
C TYR A 221 -4.75 5.87 -5.66
N ASN A 222 -4.50 4.58 -5.46
CA ASN A 222 -5.38 3.62 -4.78
C ASN A 222 -4.82 3.13 -3.44
N GLY A 223 -3.69 3.66 -2.97
CA GLY A 223 -3.04 3.14 -1.78
C GLY A 223 -1.61 3.60 -1.59
N TYR A 224 -0.89 2.92 -0.70
CA TYR A 224 0.50 3.24 -0.35
C TYR A 224 1.24 1.99 0.13
N TYR A 225 2.56 1.99 0.03
CA TYR A 225 3.41 0.91 0.53
C TYR A 225 3.94 1.27 1.91
N LEU A 226 3.81 0.35 2.86
CA LEU A 226 4.42 0.43 4.18
C LEU A 226 5.59 -0.54 4.26
N GLN A 227 6.62 -0.14 5.00
CA GLN A 227 7.72 -1.03 5.34
C GLN A 227 8.19 -0.82 6.77
N ASP A 228 8.38 -1.89 7.54
CA ASP A 228 8.71 -1.85 8.98
C ASP A 228 10.13 -2.36 9.30
N GLY A 229 10.89 -2.68 8.26
CA GLY A 229 12.27 -3.15 8.33
C GLY A 229 13.01 -2.96 7.01
N ASN A 230 14.23 -3.48 6.91
CA ASN A 230 14.97 -3.55 5.64
C ASN A 230 14.96 -4.99 5.12
N GLY A 231 14.89 -5.16 3.80
CA GLY A 231 15.03 -6.47 3.17
C GLY A 231 13.76 -7.30 3.21
N PRO A 232 13.89 -8.63 3.03
CA PRO A 232 12.79 -9.48 2.62
C PRO A 232 11.65 -9.51 3.64
N TRP A 233 10.42 -9.57 3.12
CA TRP A 233 9.14 -9.69 3.83
C TRP A 233 8.78 -8.49 4.72
N ASN A 234 9.48 -7.36 4.62
CA ASN A 234 9.18 -6.20 5.48
C ASN A 234 8.26 -5.18 4.81
N GLY A 235 7.87 -5.39 3.55
CA GLY A 235 7.03 -4.49 2.76
C GLY A 235 5.64 -5.03 2.54
N ILE A 236 4.64 -4.14 2.48
CA ILE A 236 3.26 -4.50 2.16
C ILE A 236 2.54 -3.33 1.48
N PHE A 237 1.65 -3.66 0.54
CA PHE A 237 0.75 -2.67 -0.04
C PHE A 237 -0.52 -2.52 0.79
N VAL A 238 -0.93 -1.28 0.98
CA VAL A 238 -2.17 -0.92 1.66
C VAL A 238 -3.12 -0.32 0.64
N LEU A 239 -4.19 -1.06 0.30
CA LEU A 239 -5.25 -0.60 -0.59
C LEU A 239 -6.20 0.32 0.17
N ASP A 240 -6.04 1.63 -0.05
CA ASP A 240 -6.75 2.68 0.66
C ASP A 240 -6.95 3.91 -0.23
N TYR A 241 -8.20 4.18 -0.60
CA TYR A 241 -8.60 5.33 -1.40
C TYR A 241 -8.92 6.58 -0.56
N THR A 242 -8.90 6.45 0.77
CA THR A 242 -9.36 7.50 1.70
C THR A 242 -8.18 8.22 2.33
N ASN A 243 -7.22 7.48 2.87
CA ASN A 243 -6.07 8.08 3.55
C ASN A 243 -4.88 8.22 2.58
N ILE A 244 -4.33 9.43 2.49
CA ILE A 244 -3.27 9.79 1.53
C ILE A 244 -2.04 10.27 2.32
N PRO A 245 -1.20 9.36 2.85
CA PRO A 245 0.04 9.74 3.52
C PRO A 245 1.08 10.31 2.55
N ASN A 246 2.13 10.90 3.11
CA ASN A 246 3.34 11.26 2.37
C ASN A 246 4.41 10.18 2.54
N ARG A 247 5.26 10.02 1.52
CA ARG A 247 6.48 9.20 1.63
C ARG A 247 7.34 9.68 2.81
N GLY A 248 7.70 8.75 3.69
CA GLY A 248 8.43 9.02 4.94
C GLY A 248 7.55 9.23 6.17
N ASP A 249 6.22 9.27 6.03
CA ASP A 249 5.33 9.24 7.20
C ASP A 249 5.40 7.86 7.88
N SER A 250 5.35 7.83 9.21
CA SER A 250 5.16 6.61 9.99
C SER A 250 3.67 6.42 10.20
N VAL A 251 3.13 5.31 9.73
CA VAL A 251 1.70 5.02 9.73
C VAL A 251 1.44 3.75 10.53
N THR A 252 0.45 3.81 11.43
CA THR A 252 -0.16 2.67 12.09
C THR A 252 -1.58 2.51 11.55
N ILE A 253 -1.92 1.32 11.08
CA ILE A 253 -3.24 0.99 10.54
C ILE A 253 -3.83 -0.23 11.23
N THR A 254 -5.16 -0.27 11.25
CA THR A 254 -5.93 -1.50 11.46
C THR A 254 -6.76 -1.78 10.22
N GLY A 255 -6.56 -2.95 9.62
CA GLY A 255 -7.21 -3.36 8.38
C GLY A 255 -7.24 -4.88 8.22
N THR A 256 -7.85 -5.36 7.15
CA THR A 256 -7.95 -6.79 6.84
C THR A 256 -6.87 -7.19 5.85
N VAL A 257 -6.11 -8.24 6.16
CA VAL A 257 -5.19 -8.86 5.21
C VAL A 257 -5.98 -9.59 4.13
N ASP A 258 -5.56 -9.46 2.87
CA ASP A 258 -6.21 -10.06 1.72
C ASP A 258 -5.19 -10.61 0.73
N GLU A 259 -5.53 -11.75 0.12
CA GLU A 259 -4.82 -12.30 -1.03
C GLU A 259 -5.56 -11.95 -2.32
N TYR A 260 -5.04 -10.97 -3.06
CA TYR A 260 -5.64 -10.53 -4.32
C TYR A 260 -4.87 -11.08 -5.53
N PHE A 261 -5.26 -12.28 -5.99
CA PHE A 261 -4.58 -12.99 -7.08
C PHE A 261 -3.09 -13.26 -6.78
N ASN A 262 -2.79 -13.77 -5.59
CA ASN A 262 -1.44 -14.00 -5.04
C ASN A 262 -0.66 -12.68 -4.84
N TYR A 263 -1.35 -11.66 -4.34
CA TYR A 263 -0.76 -10.40 -3.93
C TYR A 263 -1.24 -10.13 -2.52
N THR A 264 -0.32 -10.11 -1.56
CA THR A 264 -0.67 -9.87 -0.16
C THR A 264 -0.83 -8.36 0.06
N GLU A 265 -2.06 -7.93 0.33
CA GLU A 265 -2.38 -6.53 0.62
C GLU A 265 -3.16 -6.37 1.94
N ILE A 266 -3.16 -5.16 2.50
CA ILE A 266 -4.10 -4.78 3.57
C ILE A 266 -5.16 -3.87 2.96
N LYS A 267 -6.43 -4.22 3.16
CA LYS A 267 -7.59 -3.43 2.72
C LYS A 267 -8.55 -3.15 3.87
N ASN A 268 -9.63 -2.42 3.60
CA ASN A 268 -10.68 -2.11 4.57
C ASN A 268 -10.15 -1.45 5.85
N ILE A 269 -9.38 -0.36 5.71
CA ILE A 269 -8.77 0.33 6.84
C ILE A 269 -9.84 0.96 7.73
N ILE A 270 -9.88 0.54 9.00
CA ILE A 270 -10.84 1.03 10.01
C ILE A 270 -10.20 1.98 11.03
N ILE A 271 -8.89 1.90 11.22
CA ILE A 271 -8.10 2.84 12.03
C ILE A 271 -6.89 3.23 11.20
N TYR A 272 -6.64 4.54 11.13
CA TYR A 272 -5.49 5.11 10.46
C TYR A 272 -4.90 6.21 11.33
N ASN A 273 -3.61 6.08 11.66
CA ASN A 273 -2.86 7.08 12.39
C ASN A 273 -1.50 7.31 11.70
N ALA A 274 -1.24 8.55 11.29
CA ALA A 274 0.00 8.93 10.62
C ALA A 274 0.74 10.01 11.38
N VAL A 275 2.05 9.85 11.50
CA VAL A 275 2.98 10.81 12.11
C VAL A 275 4.10 11.11 11.13
N ALA A 276 4.31 12.40 10.85
CA ALA A 276 5.39 12.83 9.97
C ALA A 276 6.77 12.55 10.58
N GLY A 277 7.77 12.28 9.73
CA GLY A 277 9.17 12.17 10.14
C GLY A 277 9.64 10.76 10.50
N GLY A 278 9.07 9.73 9.87
CA GLY A 278 9.61 8.37 9.91
C GLY A 278 10.98 8.27 9.21
N VAL A 279 11.78 7.28 9.61
CA VAL A 279 13.05 6.98 8.96
C VAL A 279 12.78 6.07 7.78
N LEU A 280 13.03 6.55 6.56
CA LEU A 280 12.89 5.71 5.37
C LEU A 280 13.80 4.47 5.47
N PRO A 281 13.28 3.28 5.17
CA PRO A 281 14.10 2.08 5.07
C PRO A 281 15.23 2.25 4.05
N THR A 282 16.34 1.57 4.31
CA THR A 282 17.45 1.53 3.36
C THR A 282 17.09 0.57 2.22
N PRO A 283 17.16 1.01 0.95
CA PRO A 283 16.92 0.12 -0.19
C PRO A 283 17.84 -1.09 -0.16
N THR A 284 17.27 -2.29 -0.25
CA THR A 284 18.04 -3.54 -0.14
C THR A 284 18.73 -3.84 -1.46
N PRO A 285 20.08 -3.96 -1.50
CA PRO A 285 20.77 -4.35 -2.71
C PRO A 285 20.42 -5.79 -3.09
N VAL A 286 19.90 -6.00 -4.29
CA VAL A 286 19.52 -7.31 -4.83
C VAL A 286 19.96 -7.43 -6.28
N THR A 287 20.08 -8.67 -6.75
CA THR A 287 20.24 -8.93 -8.18
C THR A 287 18.91 -8.75 -8.90
N THR A 288 18.93 -8.55 -10.21
CA THR A 288 17.68 -8.46 -11.00
C THR A 288 16.85 -9.74 -10.90
N LEU A 289 17.47 -10.92 -10.87
CA LEU A 289 16.74 -12.17 -10.68
C LEU A 289 16.11 -12.27 -9.28
N THR A 290 16.89 -12.01 -8.22
CA THR A 290 16.43 -12.14 -6.83
C THR A 290 15.34 -11.12 -6.49
N ALA A 291 15.34 -9.95 -7.13
CA ALA A 291 14.26 -8.97 -6.98
C ALA A 291 12.87 -9.53 -7.38
N ASN A 292 12.80 -10.50 -8.29
CA ASN A 292 11.53 -11.12 -8.71
C ASN A 292 10.99 -12.16 -7.70
N GLU A 293 11.72 -12.47 -6.63
CA GLU A 293 11.29 -13.45 -5.64
C GLU A 293 10.24 -12.85 -4.69
N GLU A 294 9.26 -13.68 -4.32
CA GLU A 294 8.14 -13.33 -3.42
C GLU A 294 8.56 -12.55 -2.18
N GLN A 295 9.69 -12.93 -1.59
CA GLN A 295 10.19 -12.30 -0.38
C GLN A 295 10.48 -10.80 -0.53
N TYR A 296 10.54 -10.25 -1.74
CA TYR A 296 10.70 -8.83 -1.96
C TYR A 296 9.41 -8.11 -2.30
N GLU A 297 8.25 -8.78 -2.39
CA GLU A 297 6.95 -8.13 -2.59
C GLU A 297 6.76 -6.96 -1.60
N GLY A 298 6.33 -5.81 -2.13
CA GLY A 298 6.14 -4.57 -1.37
C GLY A 298 7.43 -3.92 -0.84
N CYS A 299 8.61 -4.54 -1.03
CA CYS A 299 9.86 -4.09 -0.44
C CYS A 299 10.60 -3.09 -1.33
N LEU A 300 11.26 -2.12 -0.70
CA LEU A 300 12.17 -1.16 -1.33
C LEU A 300 13.52 -1.83 -1.59
N VAL A 301 13.84 -2.03 -2.86
CA VAL A 301 15.06 -2.68 -3.33
C VAL A 301 15.90 -1.75 -4.20
N LYS A 302 17.15 -2.17 -4.44
CA LYS A 302 18.07 -1.51 -5.37
C LYS A 302 18.82 -2.54 -6.19
N VAL A 303 18.68 -2.46 -7.50
CA VAL A 303 19.51 -3.23 -8.46
C VAL A 303 20.63 -2.34 -8.99
N LEU A 304 21.80 -2.92 -9.19
CA LEU A 304 23.02 -2.21 -9.57
C LEU A 304 23.52 -2.69 -10.94
N ASN A 305 24.05 -1.76 -11.73
CA ASN A 305 24.66 -2.03 -13.03
C ASN A 305 23.77 -2.84 -14.01
N ALA A 306 22.45 -2.74 -13.88
CA ALA A 306 21.51 -3.53 -14.67
C ALA A 306 21.36 -2.93 -16.07
N ASN A 307 21.72 -3.71 -17.10
CA ASN A 307 21.63 -3.30 -18.49
C ASN A 307 20.17 -3.27 -18.96
N CYS A 308 19.75 -2.17 -19.56
CA CYS A 308 18.44 -2.06 -20.22
C CYS A 308 18.45 -2.91 -21.49
N SER A 309 17.86 -4.11 -21.43
CA SER A 309 17.82 -5.06 -22.54
C SER A 309 16.66 -4.82 -23.50
N ALA A 310 15.58 -4.21 -23.02
CA ALA A 310 14.44 -3.84 -23.84
C ALA A 310 13.78 -2.58 -23.28
N ASP A 311 13.45 -1.66 -24.17
CA ASP A 311 12.61 -0.53 -23.84
C ASP A 311 11.29 -0.69 -24.61
N THR A 312 10.19 -0.75 -23.88
CA THR A 312 8.86 -0.79 -24.47
C THR A 312 8.10 0.52 -24.27
N THR A 313 8.77 1.65 -24.04
CA THR A 313 8.19 3.02 -24.02
C THR A 313 7.30 3.37 -25.22
N SER A 314 7.42 2.64 -26.33
CA SER A 314 6.60 2.78 -27.54
C SER A 314 5.33 1.91 -27.57
N ASN A 315 5.15 0.99 -26.62
CA ASN A 315 3.91 0.22 -26.43
C ASN A 315 3.00 0.90 -25.37
N ALA A 316 1.77 0.41 -25.22
CA ALA A 316 0.80 0.98 -24.29
C ALA A 316 1.17 0.80 -22.79
N PHE A 317 2.13 -0.09 -22.48
CA PHE A 317 2.52 -0.48 -21.12
C PHE A 317 3.71 0.33 -20.60
N ARG A 318 4.57 0.86 -21.49
CA ARG A 318 5.68 1.78 -21.15
C ARG A 318 6.67 1.21 -20.11
N GLU A 319 6.72 -0.11 -20.04
CA GLU A 319 7.63 -0.87 -19.21
C GLU A 319 9.02 -1.01 -19.87
N TRP A 320 10.03 -1.28 -19.07
CA TRP A 320 11.38 -1.52 -19.54
C TRP A 320 12.02 -2.68 -18.79
N THR A 321 12.86 -3.44 -19.48
CA THR A 321 13.51 -4.63 -18.92
C THR A 321 14.97 -4.33 -18.65
N ILE A 322 15.38 -4.60 -17.41
CA ILE A 322 16.76 -4.47 -16.95
C ILE A 322 17.32 -5.83 -16.51
N ASN A 323 18.62 -6.04 -16.71
CA ASN A 323 19.30 -7.29 -16.35
C ASN A 323 20.75 -7.02 -15.95
N ASP A 324 21.13 -7.42 -14.74
CA ASP A 324 22.52 -7.30 -14.24
C ASP A 324 23.41 -8.50 -14.59
N GLY A 325 22.88 -9.45 -15.37
CA GLY A 325 23.50 -10.72 -15.73
C GLY A 325 22.87 -11.93 -15.01
N SER A 326 22.11 -11.71 -13.95
CA SER A 326 21.44 -12.79 -13.19
C SER A 326 20.10 -13.22 -13.81
N GLY A 327 19.38 -12.32 -14.47
CA GLY A 327 18.03 -12.56 -14.98
C GLY A 327 17.30 -11.26 -15.30
N ALA A 328 16.20 -11.34 -16.05
CA ALA A 328 15.43 -10.15 -16.41
C ALA A 328 14.58 -9.66 -15.22
N LEU A 329 14.47 -8.34 -15.08
CA LEU A 329 13.54 -7.66 -14.18
C LEU A 329 12.81 -6.58 -14.98
N VAL A 330 11.50 -6.50 -14.82
CA VAL A 330 10.67 -5.46 -15.44
C VAL A 330 10.59 -4.27 -14.49
N ALA A 331 10.78 -3.07 -15.01
CA ALA A 331 10.48 -1.82 -14.33
C ALA A 331 9.26 -1.16 -15.00
N ASP A 332 8.31 -0.71 -14.18
CA ASP A 332 6.97 -0.27 -14.60
C ASP A 332 6.77 1.24 -14.31
N ASP A 333 5.94 1.90 -15.11
CA ASP A 333 5.67 3.34 -15.05
C ASP A 333 4.56 3.72 -14.05
N LYS A 334 3.99 2.75 -13.33
CA LYS A 334 2.91 2.91 -12.33
C LYS A 334 3.17 4.02 -11.31
N MET A 335 4.43 4.27 -10.95
CA MET A 335 4.82 5.35 -10.03
C MET A 335 5.61 6.47 -10.71
N PHE A 336 6.55 6.12 -11.59
CA PHE A 336 7.37 7.11 -12.28
C PHE A 336 7.62 6.71 -13.73
N ILE A 337 7.21 7.59 -14.62
CA ILE A 337 7.45 7.45 -16.06
C ILE A 337 8.91 7.78 -16.35
N TYR A 338 9.63 6.83 -16.93
CA TYR A 338 11.00 7.01 -17.39
C TYR A 338 11.20 6.42 -18.78
N ALA A 339 12.00 7.08 -19.62
CA ALA A 339 12.37 6.61 -20.94
C ALA A 339 13.86 6.19 -20.95
N PRO A 340 14.17 4.90 -20.75
CA PRO A 340 15.55 4.44 -20.71
C PRO A 340 16.17 4.40 -22.11
N THR A 341 17.50 4.33 -22.15
CA THR A 341 18.25 4.05 -23.38
C THR A 341 18.66 2.59 -23.36
N VAL A 342 18.17 1.82 -24.34
CA VAL A 342 18.57 0.41 -24.53
C VAL A 342 20.09 0.29 -24.61
N SER A 343 20.63 -0.78 -24.07
CA SER A 343 22.07 -1.05 -23.92
C SER A 343 22.80 -0.15 -22.93
N THR A 344 22.11 0.73 -22.21
CA THR A 344 22.68 1.49 -21.09
C THR A 344 22.46 0.73 -19.78
N SER A 345 23.47 0.69 -18.92
CA SER A 345 23.35 0.14 -17.57
C SER A 345 22.86 1.20 -16.59
N TYR A 346 21.99 0.79 -15.66
CA TYR A 346 21.38 1.65 -14.66
C TYR A 346 21.52 1.06 -13.25
N ASN A 347 21.63 1.95 -12.27
CA ASN A 347 21.30 1.67 -10.88
C ASN A 347 19.86 2.11 -10.68
N VAL A 348 18.99 1.18 -10.29
CA VAL A 348 17.55 1.44 -10.15
C VAL A 348 17.13 1.07 -8.75
N THR A 349 16.58 2.03 -8.03
CA THR A 349 15.89 1.85 -6.76
C THR A 349 14.40 1.81 -7.02
N GLY A 350 13.65 1.02 -6.29
CA GLY A 350 12.20 0.97 -6.48
C GLY A 350 11.55 0.02 -5.52
N ILE A 351 10.22 0.08 -5.46
CA ILE A 351 9.42 -0.85 -4.68
C ILE A 351 9.05 -2.01 -5.59
N MET A 352 9.21 -3.24 -5.12
CA MET A 352 8.73 -4.40 -5.86
C MET A 352 7.22 -4.51 -5.72
N ASP A 353 6.54 -4.58 -6.85
CA ASP A 353 5.10 -4.75 -7.00
C ASP A 353 4.81 -6.04 -7.75
N PHE A 354 3.57 -6.50 -7.71
CA PHE A 354 3.14 -7.69 -8.43
C PHE A 354 1.81 -7.41 -9.14
N ALA A 355 1.78 -7.68 -10.44
CA ALA A 355 0.57 -7.53 -11.25
C ALA A 355 0.62 -8.45 -12.46
N PHE A 356 -0.55 -9.03 -12.82
CA PHE A 356 -0.68 -9.93 -13.97
C PHE A 356 0.33 -11.11 -13.95
N SER A 357 0.61 -11.64 -12.75
CA SER A 357 1.58 -12.71 -12.51
C SER A 357 3.04 -12.35 -12.85
N VAL A 358 3.38 -11.05 -12.80
CA VAL A 358 4.73 -10.54 -13.05
C VAL A 358 5.14 -9.63 -11.90
N ALA A 359 6.32 -9.90 -11.33
CA ALA A 359 6.98 -8.99 -10.39
C ALA A 359 7.59 -7.81 -11.14
N LYS A 360 7.38 -6.59 -10.62
CA LYS A 360 7.77 -5.35 -11.28
C LYS A 360 8.42 -4.39 -10.32
N LEU A 361 9.52 -3.77 -10.73
CA LEU A 361 10.18 -2.72 -9.99
C LEU A 361 9.50 -1.37 -10.28
N LEU A 362 9.12 -0.65 -9.23
CA LEU A 362 8.49 0.66 -9.33
C LEU A 362 9.46 1.76 -8.85
N PRO A 363 10.23 2.40 -9.75
CA PRO A 363 10.92 3.64 -9.43
C PRO A 363 9.91 4.69 -8.99
N ARG A 364 10.23 5.45 -7.94
CA ARG A 364 9.27 6.41 -7.34
C ARG A 364 9.44 7.81 -7.89
N ASP A 365 10.66 8.18 -8.27
CA ASP A 365 11.00 9.44 -8.92
C ASP A 365 12.36 9.34 -9.63
N ILE A 366 12.82 10.45 -10.23
CA ILE A 366 14.09 10.47 -10.97
C ILE A 366 15.32 10.13 -10.12
N ASN A 367 15.29 10.35 -8.81
CA ASN A 367 16.45 10.05 -7.94
C ASN A 367 16.61 8.54 -7.72
N ASP A 368 15.60 7.75 -8.04
CA ASP A 368 15.66 6.30 -8.00
C ASP A 368 16.37 5.72 -9.23
N ILE A 369 16.63 6.51 -10.29
CA ILE A 369 17.25 6.04 -11.53
C ILE A 369 18.55 6.80 -11.80
N ALA A 370 19.67 6.08 -11.87
CA ALA A 370 20.97 6.63 -12.21
C ALA A 370 21.66 5.79 -13.29
N ILE A 371 22.31 6.43 -14.27
CA ILE A 371 23.14 5.71 -15.24
C ILE A 371 24.33 5.11 -14.48
N ALA A 372 24.51 3.81 -14.60
CA ALA A 372 25.66 3.10 -14.08
C ALA A 372 26.84 3.30 -15.04
N THR A 373 27.57 4.40 -14.85
CA THR A 373 28.84 4.60 -15.54
C THR A 373 29.91 3.74 -14.86
N GLY A 374 30.64 2.92 -15.63
CA GLY A 374 31.80 2.16 -15.14
C GLY A 374 33.00 3.02 -14.70
N ILE A 375 32.81 4.33 -14.60
CA ILE A 375 33.75 5.28 -14.03
C ILE A 375 33.09 5.75 -12.74
N ILE A 376 33.60 5.26 -11.60
CA ILE A 376 33.50 6.03 -10.37
C ILE A 376 34.21 7.33 -10.69
N GLU A 377 33.47 8.41 -10.99
CA GLU A 377 34.01 9.75 -10.83
C GLU A 377 34.26 9.90 -9.33
N ASN A 378 35.44 9.46 -8.90
CA ASN A 378 36.02 9.88 -7.65
C ASN A 378 36.35 11.36 -7.86
N LYS A 379 35.33 12.22 -7.75
CA LYS A 379 35.51 13.57 -7.22
C LYS A 379 35.92 13.42 -5.76
N SER A 380 37.11 12.85 -5.55
CA SER A 380 37.86 13.14 -4.36
C SER A 380 38.17 14.63 -4.46
N ASN A 381 37.51 15.43 -3.62
CA ASN A 381 37.68 16.89 -3.47
C ASN A 381 39.11 17.31 -3.05
N ALA A 382 40.10 16.47 -3.35
CA ALA A 382 41.44 16.41 -2.80
C ALA A 382 42.52 16.31 -3.89
N LEU A 383 42.14 16.22 -5.18
CA LEU A 383 43.06 16.15 -6.30
C LEU A 383 42.95 17.42 -7.15
N LEU A 384 43.95 18.30 -7.08
CA LEU A 384 44.05 19.48 -7.93
C LEU A 384 45.20 19.29 -8.91
N VAL A 385 44.91 19.39 -10.20
CA VAL A 385 45.92 19.33 -11.27
C VAL A 385 45.81 20.59 -12.12
N TYR A 386 46.91 21.34 -12.24
CA TYR A 386 46.92 22.67 -12.85
C TYR A 386 48.30 23.06 -13.39
N PRO A 387 48.40 24.01 -14.32
CA PRO A 387 47.31 24.62 -15.08
C PRO A 387 46.78 23.67 -16.16
N ASN A 388 45.50 23.79 -16.50
CA ASN A 388 44.91 23.16 -17.68
C ASN A 388 44.15 24.25 -18.46
N PRO A 389 44.61 24.68 -19.66
CA PRO A 389 45.73 24.14 -20.44
C PRO A 389 47.13 24.36 -19.83
N ALA A 390 48.02 23.39 -20.00
CA ALA A 390 49.41 23.40 -19.55
C ALA A 390 50.36 23.77 -20.70
N LYS A 391 51.50 24.41 -20.38
CA LYS A 391 52.56 24.73 -21.37
C LYS A 391 53.76 23.78 -21.24
N ASN A 392 54.53 23.96 -20.17
CA ASN A 392 55.78 23.24 -19.93
C ASN A 392 55.73 22.39 -18.66
N LEU A 393 54.81 22.68 -17.75
CA LEU A 393 54.74 22.09 -16.42
C LEU A 393 53.29 21.79 -16.07
N LEU A 394 53.07 20.65 -15.42
CA LEU A 394 51.80 20.25 -14.84
C LEU A 394 52.01 19.95 -13.35
N HIS A 395 51.33 20.71 -12.50
CA HIS A 395 51.38 20.55 -11.05
C HIS A 395 50.28 19.60 -10.59
N PHE A 396 50.63 18.73 -9.66
CA PHE A 396 49.75 17.80 -9.00
C PHE A 396 49.74 18.10 -7.50
N ASP A 397 48.56 18.30 -6.95
CA ASP A 397 48.27 18.40 -5.52
C ASP A 397 47.41 17.18 -5.14
N VAL A 398 48.06 16.20 -4.53
CA VAL A 398 47.50 14.91 -4.12
C VAL A 398 47.50 14.84 -2.59
N ASN A 399 46.38 14.46 -1.96
CA ASN A 399 46.32 14.34 -0.49
C ASN A 399 46.99 13.07 0.07
N ILE A 400 47.79 12.35 -0.72
CA ILE A 400 48.52 11.16 -0.26
C ILE A 400 49.99 11.19 -0.74
N ASN A 401 50.88 10.59 0.04
CA ASN A 401 52.27 10.39 -0.34
C ASN A 401 52.43 9.07 -1.10
N ASN A 402 53.54 8.95 -1.84
CA ASN A 402 53.92 7.75 -2.60
C ASN A 402 52.86 7.39 -3.67
N THR A 403 52.76 8.27 -4.66
CA THR A 403 51.88 8.12 -5.83
C THR A 403 52.67 7.84 -7.08
N THR A 404 52.12 7.05 -7.98
CA THR A 404 52.62 6.89 -9.35
C THR A 404 51.68 7.61 -10.31
N VAL A 405 52.19 8.56 -11.09
CA VAL A 405 51.46 9.22 -12.18
C VAL A 405 51.88 8.62 -13.50
N GLN A 406 50.90 8.18 -14.29
CA GLN A 406 51.08 7.77 -15.67
C GLN A 406 50.35 8.75 -16.58
N ILE A 407 51.04 9.29 -17.58
CA ILE A 407 50.46 10.13 -18.63
C ILE A 407 50.40 9.33 -19.92
N PHE A 408 49.27 9.39 -20.61
CA PHE A 408 49.01 8.67 -21.86
C PHE A 408 48.40 9.58 -22.93
N ASP A 409 48.65 9.23 -24.19
CA ASP A 409 48.04 9.90 -25.34
C ASP A 409 46.60 9.41 -25.60
N VAL A 410 45.94 9.99 -26.61
CA VAL A 410 44.57 9.64 -27.03
C VAL A 410 44.42 8.19 -27.53
N THR A 411 45.52 7.51 -27.83
CA THR A 411 45.53 6.09 -28.24
C THR A 411 45.72 5.14 -27.05
N GLY A 412 45.93 5.67 -25.84
CA GLY A 412 46.19 4.90 -24.63
C GLY A 412 47.66 4.50 -24.45
N LYS A 413 48.58 5.01 -25.28
CA LYS A 413 50.01 4.73 -25.13
C LYS A 413 50.58 5.56 -23.98
N THR A 414 51.22 4.90 -23.01
CA THR A 414 51.93 5.57 -21.91
C THR A 414 53.12 6.35 -22.44
N LEU A 415 53.10 7.67 -22.23
CA LEU A 415 54.15 8.61 -22.62
C LEU A 415 55.15 8.85 -21.49
N GLN A 416 54.68 8.88 -20.24
CA GLN A 416 55.52 9.14 -19.09
C GLN A 416 54.96 8.49 -17.83
N THR A 417 55.86 7.97 -16.99
CA THR A 417 55.55 7.49 -15.64
C THR A 417 56.43 8.22 -14.63
N THR A 418 55.83 8.78 -13.60
CA THR A 418 56.50 9.54 -12.53
C THR A 418 56.12 8.97 -11.18
N ASN A 419 57.09 8.45 -10.44
CA ASN A 419 56.90 8.06 -9.04
C ASN A 419 57.22 9.25 -8.15
N ASN A 420 56.34 9.54 -7.20
CA ASN A 420 56.48 10.71 -6.34
C ASN A 420 56.11 10.40 -4.88
N ASN A 421 56.91 10.88 -3.94
CA ASN A 421 56.72 10.62 -2.51
C ASN A 421 56.13 11.81 -1.72
N SER A 422 55.76 12.90 -2.40
CA SER A 422 55.19 14.11 -1.79
C SER A 422 53.70 14.28 -2.11
N THR A 423 53.01 15.11 -1.33
CA THR A 423 51.63 15.53 -1.63
C THR A 423 51.56 16.57 -2.76
N LYS A 424 52.65 17.29 -3.05
CA LYS A 424 52.71 18.27 -4.14
C LYS A 424 53.95 18.05 -5.00
N PHE A 425 53.75 17.93 -6.30
CA PHE A 425 54.84 17.70 -7.25
C PHE A 425 54.50 18.25 -8.64
N THR A 426 55.51 18.27 -9.52
CA THR A 426 55.37 18.81 -10.87
C THR A 426 55.95 17.82 -11.87
N VAL A 427 55.28 17.68 -13.01
CA VAL A 427 55.72 16.88 -14.15
C VAL A 427 56.07 17.83 -15.31
N SER A 428 57.26 17.66 -15.91
CA SER A 428 57.65 18.40 -17.12
C SER A 428 56.92 17.85 -18.34
N LEU A 429 56.45 18.77 -19.18
CA LEU A 429 55.77 18.52 -20.44
C LEU A 429 56.61 18.97 -21.65
N ASP A 430 57.93 19.15 -21.47
CA ASP A 430 58.80 19.68 -22.53
C ASP A 430 58.82 18.79 -23.77
N ASN A 431 58.61 17.48 -23.62
CA ASN A 431 58.55 16.49 -24.70
C ASN A 431 57.13 16.21 -25.24
N PHE A 432 56.12 17.00 -24.84
CA PHE A 432 54.73 16.84 -25.29
C PHE A 432 54.38 17.87 -26.37
N ASP A 433 53.71 17.44 -27.43
CA ASP A 433 53.18 18.32 -28.47
C ASP A 433 51.85 18.96 -28.04
N ASN A 434 51.34 19.92 -28.83
CA ASN A 434 50.01 20.48 -28.58
C ASN A 434 48.94 19.41 -28.81
N GLY A 435 48.11 19.16 -27.79
CA GLY A 435 47.15 18.06 -27.85
C GLY A 435 46.41 17.79 -26.54
N ILE A 436 45.52 16.81 -26.60
CA ILE A 436 44.78 16.29 -25.44
C ILE A 436 45.53 15.07 -24.90
N TYR A 437 45.77 15.07 -23.59
CA TYR A 437 46.41 13.99 -22.88
C TYR A 437 45.60 13.62 -21.66
N PHE A 438 45.87 12.43 -21.15
CA PHE A 438 45.20 11.89 -19.98
C PHE A 438 46.23 11.47 -18.96
N TYR A 439 45.86 11.53 -17.69
CA TYR A 439 46.69 11.02 -16.60
C TYR A 439 45.90 10.04 -15.73
N SER A 440 46.63 9.10 -15.13
CA SER A 440 46.18 8.19 -14.09
C SER A 440 47.13 8.29 -12.91
N ILE A 441 46.60 8.37 -11.71
CA ILE A 441 47.36 8.39 -10.47
C ILE A 441 46.99 7.14 -9.68
N THR A 442 48.00 6.39 -9.27
CA THR A 442 47.84 5.21 -8.40
C THR A 442 48.59 5.39 -7.09
N ASP A 443 48.07 4.78 -6.03
CA ASP A 443 48.74 4.69 -4.73
C ASP A 443 49.78 3.54 -4.69
N ASN A 444 50.42 3.36 -3.54
CA ASN A 444 51.38 2.28 -3.27
C ASN A 444 50.79 0.86 -3.39
N ASN A 445 49.47 0.71 -3.34
CA ASN A 445 48.77 -0.57 -3.46
C ASN A 445 48.29 -0.81 -4.91
N ASN A 446 48.75 0.00 -5.88
CA ASN A 446 48.29 0.01 -7.27
C ASN A 446 46.79 0.32 -7.43
N THR A 447 46.16 0.98 -6.46
CA THR A 447 44.77 1.43 -6.54
C THR A 447 44.73 2.78 -7.25
N ILE A 448 43.85 2.95 -8.24
CA ILE A 448 43.66 4.22 -8.95
C ILE A 448 42.96 5.21 -8.02
N ILE A 449 43.62 6.33 -7.72
CA ILE A 449 43.11 7.38 -6.85
C ILE A 449 42.55 8.58 -7.62
N GLY A 450 42.84 8.68 -8.92
CA GLY A 450 42.25 9.70 -9.78
C GLY A 450 42.74 9.61 -11.22
N THR A 451 41.84 9.92 -12.15
CA THR A 451 42.12 10.03 -13.58
C THR A 451 41.46 11.28 -14.13
N ASN A 452 42.09 11.97 -15.08
CA ASN A 452 41.46 13.08 -15.80
C ASN A 452 42.19 13.38 -17.11
N ARG A 453 41.63 14.31 -17.89
CA ARG A 453 42.25 14.88 -19.09
C ARG A 453 42.87 16.24 -18.81
N PHE A 454 43.93 16.57 -19.56
CA PHE A 454 44.50 17.91 -19.64
C PHE A 454 44.90 18.25 -21.07
N ILE A 455 45.04 19.53 -21.36
CA ILE A 455 45.41 20.06 -22.68
C ILE A 455 46.82 20.62 -22.60
N VAL A 456 47.69 20.27 -23.54
CA VAL A 456 48.98 20.94 -23.74
C VAL A 456 48.82 21.97 -24.85
N ALA A 457 49.17 23.22 -24.56
CA ALA A 457 49.07 24.37 -25.47
C ALA A 457 50.29 25.29 -25.33
N LYS A 458 51.39 24.92 -25.99
CA LYS A 458 52.66 25.65 -26.08
C LYS A 458 52.54 26.91 -26.92
#